data_AF-A0A5B7GND1-F1
#
_entry.id   AF-A0A5B7GND1-F1
#
_cell.length_a   1.000
_cell.length_b   1.000
_cell.length_c   1.000
_cell.angle_alpha   90.00
_cell.angle_beta   90.00
_cell.angle_gamma   90.00
#
_symmetry.space_group_name_H-M   'P 1'
#
loop_
_entity.id
_entity.type
_entity.pdbx_description
1 polymer ?
#
loop_
_entity_poly.entity_id
_entity_poly.type
_entity_poly.pdbx_seq_one_letter_code
_entity_poly.pdbx_strand_id
1 'polypeptide(L)' 'MTGKRKCLWMRSWLKRRETKSVYHTLLAELRLEDSKTLRQWIRLPKEQYQELLRLVTPLIMKEDTQRSGSRVNL' A
#
# COMPACT_ATOMS: atom_id res chain seq x y z
N MET A 1 -22.89 24.15 1.28
CA MET A 1 -21.42 23.94 1.24
C MET A 1 -21.11 22.57 0.63
N THR A 2 -21.04 22.47 -0.70
CA THR A 2 -20.71 21.21 -1.40
C THR A 2 -19.26 21.26 -1.86
N GLY A 3 -18.34 20.84 -1.00
CA GLY A 3 -16.92 20.74 -1.35
C GLY A 3 -16.74 19.79 -2.53
N LYS A 4 -16.15 20.29 -3.63
CA LYS A 4 -15.81 19.47 -4.80
C LYS A 4 -14.97 18.29 -4.36
N ARG A 5 -15.49 17.06 -4.54
CA ARG A 5 -14.70 15.84 -4.30
C ARG A 5 -13.50 15.87 -5.23
N LYS A 6 -12.29 15.85 -4.66
CA LYS A 6 -11.04 15.80 -5.43
C LYS A 6 -11.12 14.59 -6.38
N CYS A 7 -11.05 14.83 -7.68
CA CYS A 7 -11.05 13.78 -8.69
C CYS A 7 -9.68 13.10 -8.64
N LEU A 8 -9.58 12.03 -7.83
CA LEU A 8 -8.37 11.22 -7.76
C LEU A 8 -8.16 10.54 -9.11
N TRP A 9 -7.01 10.77 -9.74
CA TRP A 9 -6.51 10.05 -10.94
C TRP A 9 -6.16 8.59 -10.61
N MET A 10 -6.96 7.95 -9.79
CA MET A 10 -6.79 6.57 -9.36
C MET A 10 -7.86 5.74 -10.03
N ARG A 11 -7.42 4.72 -10.77
CA ARG A 11 -8.33 3.75 -11.40
C ARG A 11 -9.27 3.18 -10.34
N SER A 12 -10.56 3.07 -10.66
CA SER A 12 -11.59 2.63 -9.71
C SER A 12 -11.27 1.27 -9.07
N TRP A 13 -10.64 0.36 -9.81
CA TRP A 13 -10.25 -0.95 -9.30
C TRP A 13 -9.14 -0.90 -8.26
N LEU A 14 -8.23 0.08 -8.31
CA LEU A 14 -7.15 0.25 -7.32
C LEU A 14 -7.70 0.67 -5.95
N LYS A 15 -8.84 1.37 -5.91
CA LYS A 15 -9.53 1.70 -4.65
C LYS A 15 -9.99 0.47 -3.88
N ARG A 16 -10.08 -0.69 -4.54
CA ARG A 16 -10.49 -1.96 -3.93
C ARG A 16 -9.28 -2.76 -3.42
N ARG A 17 -8.05 -2.24 -3.50
CA ARG A 17 -6.84 -2.98 -3.13
C ARG A 17 -6.87 -3.47 -1.68
N GLU A 18 -7.34 -2.65 -0.75
CA GLU A 18 -7.42 -3.02 0.67
C GLU A 18 -8.34 -4.21 0.94
N THR A 19 -9.40 -4.40 0.13
CA THR A 19 -10.39 -5.45 0.34
C THR A 19 -10.27 -6.64 -0.62
N LYS A 20 -9.68 -6.43 -1.81
CA LYS A 20 -9.64 -7.43 -2.89
C LYS A 20 -8.25 -7.79 -3.39
N SER A 21 -7.19 -7.20 -2.84
CA SER A 21 -5.85 -7.61 -3.25
C SER A 21 -5.45 -8.91 -2.58
N VAL A 22 -4.76 -9.76 -3.34
CA VAL A 22 -4.13 -11.00 -2.85
C VAL A 22 -3.22 -10.73 -1.65
N TYR A 23 -2.63 -9.54 -1.58
CA TYR A 23 -1.81 -9.11 -0.45
C TYR A 23 -2.60 -9.03 0.87
N HIS A 24 -3.77 -8.40 0.83
CA HIS A 24 -4.61 -8.18 2.01
C HIS A 24 -5.48 -9.39 2.37
N THR A 25 -5.68 -10.33 1.44
CA THR A 25 -6.42 -11.57 1.68
C THR A 25 -5.47 -12.75 1.87
N LEU A 26 -5.13 -13.45 0.80
CA LEU A 26 -4.39 -14.71 0.81
C LEU A 26 -3.01 -14.61 1.47
N LEU A 27 -2.23 -13.57 1.17
CA LEU A 27 -0.90 -13.43 1.76
C LEU A 27 -0.95 -13.12 3.26
N ALA A 28 -2.02 -12.47 3.74
CA ALA A 28 -2.21 -12.24 5.17
C ALA A 28 -2.51 -13.56 5.89
N GLU A 29 -3.37 -14.40 5.31
CA GLU A 29 -3.71 -15.74 5.80
C GLU A 29 -2.49 -16.66 5.79
N LEU A 30 -1.79 -16.78 4.65
CA LEU A 30 -0.59 -17.61 4.51
C LEU A 30 0.53 -17.20 5.49
N ARG A 31 0.65 -15.90 5.80
CA ARG A 31 1.66 -15.43 6.76
C ARG A 31 1.38 -15.86 8.19
N LEU A 32 0.11 -16.11 8.53
CA LEU A 32 -0.32 -16.58 9.84
C LEU A 32 -0.34 -18.11 9.93
N GLU A 33 -0.85 -18.78 8.89
CA GLU A 33 -1.15 -20.21 8.93
C GLU A 33 -0.06 -21.10 8.31
N ASP A 34 0.54 -20.68 7.18
CA ASP A 34 1.50 -21.52 6.44
C ASP A 34 2.67 -20.73 5.83
N SER A 35 3.69 -20.57 6.66
CA SER A 35 4.95 -19.93 6.27
C SER A 35 5.72 -20.66 5.15
N LYS A 36 5.49 -21.96 4.95
CA LYS A 36 6.17 -22.76 3.92
C LYS A 36 5.57 -22.48 2.55
N THR A 37 4.24 -22.47 2.45
CA THR A 37 3.54 -22.10 1.22
C THR A 37 3.79 -20.63 0.90
N LEU A 38 3.81 -19.74 1.89
CA LEU A 38 4.23 -18.35 1.70
C LEU A 38 5.62 -18.30 1.04
N ARG A 39 6.63 -18.97 1.62
CA ARG A 39 8.00 -19.00 1.08
C ARG A 39 8.06 -19.51 -0.36
N GLN A 40 7.25 -20.51 -0.72
CA GLN A 40 7.19 -21.00 -2.11
C GLN A 40 6.61 -19.95 -3.06
N TRP A 41 5.62 -19.20 -2.59
CA TRP A 41 4.93 -18.17 -3.36
C TRP A 41 5.80 -16.92 -3.58
N ILE A 42 6.32 -16.32 -2.51
CA ILE A 42 7.18 -15.12 -2.56
C ILE A 42 8.64 -15.45 -2.89
N ARG A 43 9.02 -16.74 -2.89
CA ARG A 43 10.40 -17.23 -3.11
C ARG A 43 11.43 -16.60 -2.18
N LEU A 44 10.99 -16.15 -1.01
CA LEU A 44 11.80 -15.42 -0.04
C LEU A 44 11.51 -15.94 1.38
N PRO A 45 12.53 -16.10 2.25
CA PRO A 45 12.31 -16.37 3.67
C PRO A 45 11.49 -15.25 4.31
N LYS A 46 10.69 -15.61 5.33
CA LYS A 46 9.80 -14.67 6.02
C LYS A 46 10.58 -13.52 6.65
N GLU A 47 11.75 -13.81 7.20
CA GLU A 47 12.62 -12.87 7.91
C GLU A 47 13.15 -11.81 6.93
N GLN A 48 13.68 -12.24 5.79
CA GLN A 48 14.16 -11.34 4.74
C GLN A 48 13.02 -10.51 4.15
N TYR A 49 11.83 -11.11 3.98
CA TYR A 49 10.65 -10.38 3.54
C TYR A 49 10.28 -9.26 4.51
N GLN A 50 10.27 -9.53 5.83
CA GLN A 50 9.97 -8.54 6.85
C GLN A 50 11.02 -7.43 6.92
N GLU A 51 12.29 -7.76 6.76
CA GLU A 51 13.38 -6.80 6.71
C GLU A 51 13.24 -5.86 5.50
N LEU A 52 13.04 -6.41 4.30
CA LEU A 52 12.80 -5.62 3.09
C LEU A 52 11.55 -4.75 3.23
N LEU A 53 10.46 -5.29 3.78
CA LEU A 53 9.25 -4.52 4.02
C LEU A 53 9.56 -3.34 4.94
N ARG A 54 10.29 -3.55 6.04
CA ARG A 54 10.68 -2.46 6.97
C ARG A 54 11.49 -1.36 6.27
N LEU A 55 12.41 -1.74 5.38
CA LEU A 55 13.26 -0.80 4.64
C LEU A 55 12.49 -0.04 3.56
N VAL A 56 11.57 -0.72 2.86
CA VAL A 56 10.83 -0.15 1.72
C VAL A 56 9.60 0.63 2.18
N THR A 57 8.94 0.23 3.28
CA THR A 57 7.75 0.92 3.81
C THR A 57 7.94 2.44 3.89
N PRO A 58 8.98 3.02 4.50
CA PRO A 58 9.13 4.47 4.54
C PRO A 58 9.30 5.12 3.16
N LEU A 59 9.81 4.39 2.16
CA LEU A 59 10.02 4.88 0.80
C LEU A 59 8.73 4.88 -0.04
N ILE A 60 7.82 3.95 0.24
CA ILE A 60 6.55 3.78 -0.50
C ILE A 60 5.34 4.29 0.29
N MET A 61 5.56 4.75 1.52
CA MET A 61 4.51 5.31 2.36
C MET A 61 3.98 6.57 1.67
N LYS A 62 2.65 6.65 1.61
CA LYS A 62 1.99 7.73 0.92
C LYS A 62 2.26 9.04 1.65
N GLU A 63 3.04 9.92 1.04
CA GLU A 63 3.12 11.31 1.47
C GLU A 63 1.89 12.07 0.97
N ASP A 64 1.22 12.76 1.88
CA ASP A 64 0.24 13.76 1.48
C ASP A 64 1.00 14.93 0.87
N THR A 65 1.14 14.91 -0.45
CA THR A 65 1.66 16.06 -1.20
C THR A 65 0.68 17.22 -0.98
N GLN A 66 1.00 18.11 -0.04
CA GLN A 66 0.44 19.45 0.02
C GLN A 66 0.85 20.11 -1.29
N ARG A 67 -0.06 20.07 -2.28
CA ARG A 67 0.11 20.79 -3.54
C ARG A 67 0.33 22.25 -3.17
N SER A 68 1.55 22.75 -3.39
CA SER A 68 1.92 24.14 -3.23
C SER A 68 0.93 25.02 -4.00
N GLY A 69 0.01 25.61 -3.24
CA GLY A 69 -1.04 26.51 -3.69
C GLY A 69 -1.21 27.68 -2.72
N SER A 70 -0.22 27.93 -1.87
CA SER A 70 -0.13 29.18 -1.13
C SER A 70 0.29 30.26 -2.12
N ARG A 71 -0.71 30.94 -2.73
CA ARG A 71 -0.47 32.30 -3.21
C ARG A 71 -0.05 33.11 -1.99
N VAL A 72 1.24 33.37 -1.89
CA VAL A 72 1.73 34.49 -1.09
C VAL A 72 1.27 35.73 -1.85
N ASN A 73 0.24 36.40 -1.35
CA ASN A 73 -0.12 37.72 -1.84
C ASN A 73 0.94 38.69 -1.28
N LEU A 74 1.69 39.32 -2.18
CA LEU A 74 2.37 40.59 -1.94
C LEU A 74 1.34 41.72 -1.96
#